data_AF-A0A1S2Z8N2-F1
#
_entry.id   AF-A0A1S2Z8N2-F1
#
_cell.length_a   1.000
_cell.length_b   1.000
_cell.length_c   1.000
_cell.angle_alpha   90.00
_cell.angle_beta   90.00
_cell.angle_gamma   90.00
#
_symmetry.space_group_name_H-M   'P 1'
#
loop_
_entity.id
_entity.type
_entity.pdbx_description
1 polymer ?
#
loop_
_entity_poly.entity_id
_entity_poly.type
_entity_poly.pdbx_seq_one_letter_code
_entity_poly.pdbx_strand_id
1 'polypeptide(L)'
;MTYSSSLPINDGKYDDDGRLKRTGTWITGSAHIVTAVIGSGVLSLAWAIAQLGWIAGSIVLILFSVITLLTSFLLADCYRYPDPVHGTRNHTYMAMVKNILGGTQYMFCGLAQYTNLIGITIGYTITTSISMVAIKKSNCFHKYGHEANCKTSNYPFMALFGVSEILLSQIPDFHELSWLSFVAAVMSFGYASIGIGLSIAKIA
;
A
#
# COMPACT_ATOMS: atom_id res chain seq x y z
N MET A 1 48.94 -23.28 -16.99
CA MET A 1 47.99 -23.03 -15.89
C MET A 1 46.76 -22.42 -16.54
N THR A 2 45.76 -23.24 -16.79
CA THR A 2 44.64 -22.96 -17.70
C THR A 2 43.66 -21.99 -17.03
N TYR A 3 43.38 -20.87 -17.71
CA TYR A 3 42.36 -19.90 -17.34
C TYR A 3 41.00 -20.60 -17.21
N SER A 4 40.42 -20.63 -16.01
CA SER A 4 39.00 -20.92 -15.85
C SER A 4 38.22 -19.63 -16.06
N SER A 5 38.00 -19.28 -17.33
CA SER A 5 37.02 -18.28 -17.73
C SER A 5 35.62 -18.88 -17.54
N SER A 6 34.99 -18.59 -16.39
CA SER A 6 33.55 -18.80 -16.20
C SER A 6 32.81 -17.81 -17.10
N LEU A 7 32.40 -18.29 -18.28
CA LEU A 7 31.48 -17.59 -19.18
C LEU A 7 30.22 -17.19 -18.40
N PRO A 8 29.77 -15.93 -18.45
CA PRO A 8 28.46 -15.57 -17.92
C PRO A 8 27.44 -16.25 -18.84
N ILE A 9 26.73 -17.24 -18.32
CA ILE A 9 25.56 -17.79 -19.00
C ILE A 9 24.51 -16.68 -19.06
N ASN A 10 24.47 -15.95 -20.17
CA ASN A 10 23.41 -15.00 -20.48
C ASN A 10 22.18 -15.77 -20.96
N ASP A 11 21.53 -16.48 -20.04
CA ASP A 11 20.41 -17.38 -20.34
C ASP A 11 19.10 -16.62 -20.66
N GLY A 12 19.10 -15.28 -20.71
CA GLY A 12 17.93 -14.42 -20.95
C GLY A 12 16.81 -14.51 -19.88
N LYS A 13 16.87 -15.53 -19.03
CA LYS A 13 15.89 -15.92 -18.01
C LYS A 13 16.16 -15.28 -16.64
N TYR A 14 17.41 -14.91 -16.38
CA TYR A 14 17.85 -14.35 -15.10
C TYR A 14 18.32 -12.91 -15.27
N ASP A 15 18.15 -12.11 -14.21
CA ASP A 15 18.62 -10.73 -14.08
C ASP A 15 20.09 -10.71 -13.58
N ASP A 16 20.72 -9.53 -13.53
CA ASP A 16 22.12 -9.37 -13.09
C ASP A 16 22.40 -9.82 -11.63
N ASP A 17 21.34 -9.98 -10.83
CA ASP A 17 21.36 -10.45 -9.45
C ASP A 17 21.14 -11.98 -9.31
N GLY A 18 21.05 -12.69 -10.43
CA GLY A 18 20.83 -14.15 -10.48
C GLY A 18 19.39 -14.59 -10.20
N ARG A 19 18.44 -13.67 -10.02
CA ARG A 19 17.01 -13.98 -9.87
C ARG A 19 16.30 -14.02 -11.21
N LEU A 20 15.08 -14.58 -11.25
CA LEU A 20 14.24 -14.56 -12.45
C LEU A 20 14.07 -13.12 -12.96
N LYS A 21 14.17 -12.96 -14.28
CA LYS A 21 14.06 -11.66 -14.93
C LYS A 21 12.70 -11.02 -14.64
N ARG A 22 12.74 -9.81 -14.09
CA ARG A 22 11.53 -9.01 -13.80
C ARG A 22 10.90 -8.56 -15.11
N THR A 23 9.61 -8.83 -15.28
CA THR A 23 8.81 -8.49 -16.48
C THR A 23 7.93 -7.26 -16.30
N GLY A 24 7.92 -6.67 -15.10
CA GLY A 24 7.13 -5.48 -14.77
C GLY A 24 7.54 -4.28 -15.62
N THR A 25 6.54 -3.52 -16.06
CA THR A 25 6.70 -2.24 -16.74
C THR A 25 6.46 -1.08 -15.78
N TRP A 26 6.85 0.13 -16.19
CA TRP A 26 6.52 1.37 -15.48
C TRP A 26 5.00 1.51 -15.28
N ILE A 27 4.17 1.06 -16.23
CA ILE A 27 2.70 1.07 -16.10
C ILE A 27 2.24 0.16 -14.97
N THR A 28 2.69 -1.10 -14.95
CA THR A 28 2.31 -2.04 -13.88
C THR A 28 2.84 -1.58 -12.52
N GLY A 29 4.06 -1.03 -12.48
CA GLY A 29 4.64 -0.47 -11.26
C GLY A 29 3.84 0.71 -10.72
N SER A 30 3.50 1.68 -11.58
CA SER A 30 2.66 2.82 -11.22
C SER A 30 1.27 2.37 -10.74
N ALA A 31 0.65 1.40 -11.42
CA ALA A 31 -0.64 0.86 -10.99
C ALA A 31 -0.57 0.26 -9.58
N HIS A 32 0.45 -0.55 -9.30
CA HIS A 32 0.65 -1.12 -7.95
C HIS A 32 0.86 -0.03 -6.90
N ILE A 33 1.68 0.99 -7.18
CA ILE A 33 1.90 2.13 -6.26
C ILE A 33 0.58 2.84 -5.97
N VAL A 34 -0.19 3.17 -7.01
CA VAL A 34 -1.50 3.84 -6.85
C VAL A 34 -2.42 3.00 -5.98
N THR A 35 -2.52 1.69 -6.22
CA THR A 35 -3.39 0.81 -5.41
C THR A 35 -2.90 0.61 -3.98
N ALA A 36 -1.60 0.73 -3.73
CA ALA A 36 -1.05 0.68 -2.39
C ALA A 36 -1.34 1.97 -1.60
N VAL A 37 -1.36 3.12 -2.27
CA VAL A 37 -1.59 4.44 -1.65
C VAL A 37 -3.08 4.73 -1.48
N ILE A 38 -3.93 4.33 -2.44
CA ILE A 38 -5.37 4.53 -2.34
C ILE A 38 -5.96 3.47 -1.39
N GLY A 39 -5.88 3.78 -0.11
CA GLY A 39 -6.24 2.88 0.98
C GLY A 39 -7.19 3.49 2.00
N SER A 40 -7.31 2.82 3.15
CA SER A 40 -8.13 3.29 4.27
C SER A 40 -7.75 4.70 4.77
N GLY A 41 -6.47 5.07 4.62
CA GLY A 41 -5.97 6.40 4.98
C GLY A 41 -6.58 7.55 4.15
N VAL A 42 -7.05 7.31 2.93
CA VAL A 42 -7.71 8.35 2.12
C VAL A 42 -9.07 8.74 2.72
N LEU A 43 -9.74 7.83 3.42
CA LEU A 43 -11.06 8.11 4.02
C LEU A 43 -10.97 9.14 5.16
N SER A 44 -9.88 9.16 5.93
CA SER A 44 -9.65 10.16 6.97
C SER A 44 -9.12 11.50 6.42
N LEU A 45 -8.64 11.51 5.16
CA LEU A 45 -8.09 12.70 4.53
C LEU A 45 -9.14 13.81 4.38
N ALA A 46 -10.37 13.46 4.01
CA ALA A 46 -11.48 14.41 3.89
C ALA A 46 -11.75 15.12 5.23
N TRP A 47 -11.71 14.38 6.34
CA TRP A 47 -11.85 14.95 7.68
C TRP A 47 -10.68 15.88 8.03
N ALA A 48 -9.43 15.49 7.73
CA ALA A 48 -8.27 16.32 7.99
C ALA A 48 -8.29 17.64 7.20
N ILE A 49 -8.67 17.59 5.91
CA ILE A 49 -8.87 18.79 5.08
C ILE A 49 -9.99 19.67 5.65
N ALA A 50 -11.08 19.06 6.14
CA ALA A 50 -12.17 19.81 6.76
C ALA A 50 -11.72 20.56 8.03
N GLN A 51 -10.81 19.99 8.82
CA GLN A 51 -10.23 20.67 10.00
C GLN A 51 -9.29 21.81 9.62
N LEU A 52 -8.47 21.64 8.56
CA LEU A 52 -7.54 22.67 8.09
C LEU A 52 -8.23 23.77 7.26
N GLY A 53 -9.42 23.50 6.74
CA GLY A 53 -10.07 24.33 5.73
C GLY A 53 -9.51 24.09 4.34
N TRP A 54 -10.30 24.45 3.31
CA TRP A 54 -10.00 24.07 1.92
C TRP A 54 -8.64 24.62 1.43
N ILE A 55 -8.32 25.88 1.75
CA ILE A 55 -7.10 26.56 1.28
C ILE A 55 -5.87 25.91 1.91
N ALA A 56 -5.78 25.93 3.25
CA ALA A 56 -4.62 25.40 3.96
C ALA A 56 -4.49 23.89 3.75
N GLY A 57 -5.61 23.15 3.74
CA GLY A 57 -5.64 21.73 3.41
C GLY A 57 -5.02 21.45 2.04
N SER A 58 -5.45 22.16 0.98
CA SER A 58 -4.93 21.97 -0.37
C SER A 58 -3.43 22.29 -0.48
N ILE A 59 -2.98 23.39 0.14
CA ILE A 59 -1.56 23.77 0.15
C ILE A 59 -0.72 22.67 0.83
N VAL A 60 -1.17 22.18 1.98
CA VAL A 60 -0.48 21.12 2.74
C VAL A 60 -0.43 19.80 1.96
N LEU A 61 -1.50 19.43 1.25
CA LEU A 61 -1.49 18.24 0.38
C LEU A 61 -0.47 18.35 -0.75
N ILE A 62 -0.42 19.50 -1.43
CA ILE A 62 0.54 19.75 -2.51
C ILE A 62 1.97 19.67 -1.95
N LEU A 63 2.22 20.30 -0.80
CA LEU A 63 3.52 20.27 -0.15
C LEU A 63 3.96 18.83 0.19
N PHE A 64 3.10 18.06 0.86
CA PHE A 64 3.42 16.66 1.19
C PHE A 64 3.56 15.78 -0.05
N SER A 65 2.80 16.05 -1.12
CA SER A 65 2.96 15.36 -2.40
C SER A 65 4.34 15.63 -3.02
N VAL A 66 4.82 16.87 -3.00
CA VAL A 66 6.16 17.21 -3.50
C VAL A 66 7.24 16.54 -2.65
N ILE A 67 7.11 16.59 -1.31
CA ILE A 67 8.05 15.90 -0.41
C ILE A 67 8.09 14.40 -0.70
N THR A 68 6.93 13.76 -0.86
CA THR A 68 6.82 12.33 -1.17
C THR A 68 7.44 11.98 -2.52
N LEU A 69 7.26 12.84 -3.53
CA LEU A 69 7.85 12.65 -4.85
C LEU A 69 9.37 12.73 -4.79
N LEU A 70 9.91 13.75 -4.11
CA LEU A 70 11.35 13.93 -3.94
C LEU A 70 11.98 12.75 -3.18
N THR A 71 11.37 12.31 -2.07
CA THR A 71 11.89 11.17 -1.32
C THR A 71 11.80 9.87 -2.11
N SER A 72 10.76 9.69 -2.94
CA SER A 72 10.63 8.52 -3.82
C SER A 72 11.73 8.46 -4.87
N PHE A 73 12.12 9.60 -5.47
CA PHE A 73 13.26 9.64 -6.39
C PHE A 73 14.57 9.30 -5.70
N LEU A 74 14.84 9.92 -4.55
CA LEU A 74 16.05 9.61 -3.77
C LEU A 74 16.11 8.12 -3.38
N LEU A 75 14.97 7.53 -3.03
CA LEU A 75 14.89 6.12 -2.69
C LEU A 75 15.12 5.21 -3.90
N ALA A 76 14.56 5.60 -5.06
CA ALA A 76 14.74 4.88 -6.31
C ALA A 76 16.18 4.92 -6.79
N ASP A 77 16.93 6.00 -6.56
CA ASP A 77 18.36 6.06 -6.89
C ASP A 77 19.23 5.19 -5.96
N CYS A 78 18.83 5.05 -4.69
CA CYS A 78 19.56 4.29 -3.68
C CYS A 78 19.32 2.76 -3.73
N TYR A 79 18.47 2.26 -4.63
CA TYR A 79 18.15 0.82 -4.63
C TYR A 79 19.34 -0.08 -4.97
N ARG A 80 20.37 0.46 -5.64
CA ARG A 80 21.65 -0.20 -5.95
C ARG A 80 22.81 0.48 -5.25
N TYR A 81 23.79 -0.32 -4.83
CA TYR A 81 25.03 0.13 -4.19
C TYR A 81 26.21 -0.75 -4.61
N PRO A 82 27.43 -0.23 -4.87
CA PRO A 82 27.88 1.16 -4.66
C PRO A 82 27.58 2.15 -5.81
N ASP A 83 27.17 1.67 -6.98
CA ASP A 83 26.82 2.49 -8.15
C ASP A 83 25.32 2.34 -8.47
N PRO A 84 24.61 3.41 -8.87
CA PRO A 84 23.16 3.34 -9.17
C PRO A 84 22.82 2.45 -10.38
N VAL A 85 23.77 2.19 -11.28
CA VAL A 85 23.54 1.38 -12.49
C VAL A 85 24.14 -0.01 -12.35
N HIS A 86 25.39 -0.11 -11.89
CA HIS A 86 26.18 -1.35 -11.82
C HIS A 86 26.29 -1.93 -10.40
N GLY A 87 25.72 -1.24 -9.40
CA GLY A 87 25.72 -1.70 -8.02
C GLY A 87 24.81 -2.91 -7.81
N THR A 88 25.11 -3.64 -6.75
CA THR A 88 24.27 -4.73 -6.26
C THR A 88 22.92 -4.19 -5.78
N ARG A 89 21.84 -4.89 -6.15
CA ARG A 89 20.47 -4.49 -5.78
C ARG A 89 20.17 -4.83 -4.33
N ASN A 90 19.54 -3.90 -3.65
CA ASN A 90 18.99 -4.09 -2.32
C ASN A 90 17.49 -4.39 -2.41
N HIS A 91 17.06 -5.60 -2.00
CA HIS A 91 15.66 -6.01 -2.10
C HIS A 91 14.78 -5.51 -0.96
N THR A 92 15.36 -5.09 0.15
CA THR A 92 14.63 -4.58 1.30
C THR A 92 15.19 -3.23 1.72
N TYR A 93 14.31 -2.37 2.21
CA TYR A 93 14.70 -1.05 2.70
C TYR A 93 15.77 -1.15 3.81
N MET A 94 15.60 -2.06 4.77
CA MET A 94 16.60 -2.27 5.83
C MET A 94 17.95 -2.75 5.30
N ALA A 95 17.98 -3.65 4.31
CA ALA A 95 19.24 -4.08 3.69
C ALA A 95 19.93 -2.93 2.96
N MET A 96 19.15 -2.11 2.23
CA MET A 96 19.64 -0.92 1.57
C MET A 96 20.26 0.07 2.56
N VAL A 97 19.55 0.42 3.64
CA VAL A 97 20.08 1.33 4.66
C VAL A 97 21.35 0.76 5.30
N LYS A 98 21.39 -0.56 5.58
CA LYS A 98 22.57 -1.21 6.16
C LYS A 98 23.77 -1.16 5.21
N ASN A 99 23.56 -1.39 3.91
CA ASN A 99 24.63 -1.42 2.93
C ASN A 99 25.17 -0.02 2.58
N ILE A 100 24.32 1.01 2.60
CA ILE A 100 24.73 2.39 2.28
C ILE A 100 25.28 3.13 3.50
N LEU A 101 24.58 3.10 4.64
CA LEU A 101 24.95 3.89 5.83
C LEU A 101 25.78 3.10 6.85
N GLY A 102 25.74 1.78 6.81
CA GLY A 102 26.35 0.93 7.84
C GLY A 102 25.71 1.13 9.22
N GLY A 103 26.47 0.79 10.27
CA GLY A 103 26.13 1.11 11.66
C GLY A 103 24.79 0.55 12.16
N THR A 104 24.08 1.32 12.99
CA THR A 104 22.79 0.97 13.61
C THR A 104 21.60 1.71 12.99
N GLN A 105 21.83 2.57 12.00
CA GLN A 105 20.78 3.38 11.36
C GLN A 105 19.67 2.52 10.74
N TYR A 106 20.02 1.37 10.17
CA TYR A 106 19.06 0.43 9.61
C TYR A 106 18.09 -0.13 10.66
N MET A 107 18.47 -0.16 11.95
CA MET A 107 17.59 -0.58 13.04
C MET A 107 16.53 0.47 13.33
N PHE A 108 16.89 1.76 13.36
CA PHE A 108 15.93 2.86 13.55
C PHE A 108 14.98 2.97 12.36
N CYS A 109 15.51 2.88 11.14
CA CYS A 109 14.71 2.81 9.91
C CYS A 109 13.77 1.60 9.90
N GLY A 110 14.27 0.43 10.32
CA GLY A 110 13.46 -0.77 10.46
C GLY A 110 12.35 -0.62 11.49
N LEU A 111 12.65 -0.03 12.65
CA LEU A 111 11.65 0.26 13.68
C LEU A 111 10.53 1.15 13.14
N ALA A 112 10.88 2.27 12.50
CA ALA A 112 9.91 3.17 11.89
C ALA A 112 9.07 2.46 10.81
N GLN A 113 9.71 1.66 9.96
CA GLN A 113 9.02 0.88 8.94
C GLN A 113 8.03 -0.12 9.56
N TYR A 114 8.45 -0.97 10.50
CA TYR A 114 7.56 -1.95 11.12
C TYR A 114 6.44 -1.31 11.93
N THR A 115 6.68 -0.22 12.65
CA THR A 115 5.63 0.53 13.34
C THR A 115 4.58 1.04 12.36
N ASN A 116 4.99 1.57 11.20
CA ASN A 116 4.05 1.98 10.16
C ASN A 116 3.23 0.80 9.63
N LEU A 117 3.87 -0.33 9.30
CA LEU A 117 3.15 -1.52 8.82
C LEU A 117 2.13 -2.03 9.86
N ILE A 118 2.50 -2.09 11.15
CA ILE A 118 1.58 -2.49 12.23
C ILE A 118 0.40 -1.52 12.32
N GLY A 119 0.66 -0.22 12.27
CA GLY A 119 -0.39 0.80 12.29
C GLY A 119 -1.37 0.66 11.13
N ILE A 120 -0.84 0.40 9.92
CA ILE A 120 -1.65 0.14 8.72
C ILE A 120 -2.52 -1.10 8.89
N THR A 121 -1.97 -2.22 9.37
CA THR A 121 -2.73 -3.47 9.61
C THR A 121 -3.87 -3.27 10.62
N ILE A 122 -3.60 -2.57 11.73
CA ILE A 122 -4.63 -2.24 12.73
C ILE A 122 -5.72 -1.36 12.09
N GLY A 123 -5.32 -0.33 11.35
CA GLY A 123 -6.24 0.56 10.65
C GLY A 123 -7.17 -0.18 9.69
N TYR A 124 -6.61 -1.02 8.81
CA TYR A 124 -7.40 -1.83 7.88
C TYR A 124 -8.34 -2.82 8.58
N THR A 125 -7.89 -3.44 9.68
CA THR A 125 -8.73 -4.36 10.45
C THR A 125 -9.95 -3.64 11.05
N ILE A 126 -9.74 -2.47 11.65
CA ILE A 126 -10.83 -1.67 12.24
C ILE A 126 -11.77 -1.17 11.15
N THR A 127 -11.22 -0.57 10.07
CA THR A 127 -12.02 -0.03 8.96
C THR A 127 -12.86 -1.13 8.31
N THR A 128 -12.29 -2.30 8.03
CA THR A 128 -13.02 -3.42 7.41
C THR A 128 -14.15 -3.91 8.32
N SER A 129 -13.88 -4.06 9.63
CA SER A 129 -14.92 -4.46 10.58
C SER A 129 -16.08 -3.47 10.63
N ILE A 130 -15.80 -2.17 10.72
CA ILE A 130 -16.85 -1.13 10.76
C ILE A 130 -17.69 -1.16 9.48
N SER A 131 -17.05 -1.28 8.31
CA SER A 131 -17.75 -1.39 7.02
C SER A 131 -18.66 -2.62 6.95
N MET A 132 -18.17 -3.79 7.39
CA MET A 132 -18.99 -5.02 7.41
C MET A 132 -20.17 -4.93 8.38
N VAL A 133 -19.97 -4.32 9.55
CA VAL A 133 -21.06 -4.06 10.49
C VAL A 133 -22.09 -3.10 9.90
N ALA A 134 -21.66 -2.06 9.18
CA ALA A 134 -22.56 -1.13 8.51
C ALA A 134 -23.42 -1.82 7.43
N ILE A 135 -22.81 -2.68 6.61
CA ILE A 135 -23.52 -3.48 5.60
C ILE A 135 -24.55 -4.41 6.27
N LYS A 136 -24.15 -5.13 7.32
CA LYS A 136 -25.05 -6.05 8.04
C LYS A 136 -26.23 -5.32 8.68
N LYS A 137 -25.99 -4.13 9.25
CA LYS A 137 -27.05 -3.27 9.77
C LYS A 137 -27.99 -2.77 8.68
N SER A 138 -27.45 -2.32 7.55
CA SER A 138 -28.25 -1.89 6.40
C SER A 138 -29.19 -3.00 5.92
N ASN A 139 -28.67 -4.22 5.73
CA ASN A 139 -29.46 -5.38 5.35
C ASN A 139 -30.54 -5.74 6.39
N CYS A 140 -30.23 -5.58 7.68
CA CYS A 140 -31.19 -5.80 8.76
C CYS A 140 -32.33 -4.78 8.72
N PHE A 141 -32.03 -3.48 8.60
CA PHE A 141 -33.04 -2.44 8.49
C PHE A 141 -33.89 -2.58 7.22
N HIS A 142 -33.28 -3.00 6.11
CA HIS A 142 -34.02 -3.26 4.87
C HIS A 142 -35.04 -4.40 5.03
N LYS A 143 -34.69 -5.45 5.78
CA LYS A 143 -35.54 -6.63 5.95
C LYS A 143 -36.61 -6.48 7.04
N TYR A 144 -36.27 -5.84 8.15
CA TYR A 144 -37.11 -5.80 9.35
C TYR A 144 -37.67 -4.40 9.66
N GLY A 145 -37.35 -3.40 8.83
CA GLY A 145 -37.73 -2.01 9.04
C GLY A 145 -36.74 -1.24 9.93
N HIS A 146 -36.79 0.09 9.85
CA HIS A 146 -35.88 0.99 10.58
C HIS A 146 -36.06 0.96 12.11
N GLU A 147 -37.21 0.49 12.59
CA GLU A 147 -37.52 0.33 14.03
C GLU A 147 -36.91 -0.95 14.65
N ALA A 148 -36.29 -1.82 13.84
CA ALA A 148 -35.73 -3.08 14.33
C ALA A 148 -34.42 -2.87 15.13
N ASN A 149 -34.23 -3.63 16.22
CA ASN A 149 -33.02 -3.57 17.03
C ASN A 149 -31.84 -4.32 16.36
N CYS A 150 -31.21 -3.69 15.39
CA CYS A 150 -30.08 -4.25 14.62
C CYS A 150 -28.73 -3.99 15.32
N LYS A 151 -28.47 -4.68 16.43
CA LYS A 151 -27.13 -4.69 17.06
C LYS A 151 -26.22 -5.72 16.40
N THR A 152 -24.97 -5.35 16.16
CA THR A 152 -23.97 -6.24 15.54
C THR A 152 -22.60 -5.92 16.15
N SER A 153 -21.87 -6.96 16.55
CA SER A 153 -20.53 -6.85 17.14
C SER A 153 -19.44 -6.76 16.08
N ASN A 154 -18.37 -6.01 16.36
CA ASN A 154 -17.21 -5.85 15.49
C ASN A 154 -16.25 -7.05 15.56
N TYR A 155 -16.06 -7.63 16.76
CA TYR A 155 -15.10 -8.71 17.00
C TYR A 155 -15.12 -9.88 15.99
N PRO A 156 -16.28 -10.44 15.59
CA PRO A 156 -16.28 -11.52 14.60
C PRO A 156 -15.75 -11.09 13.23
N PHE A 157 -15.98 -9.85 12.81
CA PHE A 157 -15.47 -9.33 11.53
C PHE A 157 -13.99 -9.01 11.58
N MET A 158 -13.49 -8.51 12.73
CA MET A 158 -12.05 -8.32 12.94
C MET A 158 -11.31 -9.67 12.88
N ALA A 159 -11.84 -10.69 13.56
CA ALA A 159 -11.27 -12.04 13.53
C ALA A 159 -11.29 -12.65 12.12
N LEU A 160 -12.41 -12.51 11.40
CA LEU A 160 -12.53 -12.99 10.03
C LEU A 160 -11.52 -12.32 9.09
N PHE A 161 -11.36 -11.00 9.21
CA PHE A 161 -10.39 -10.25 8.41
C PHE A 161 -8.95 -10.70 8.71
N GLY A 162 -8.58 -10.83 9.99
CA GLY A 162 -7.25 -11.33 10.36
C GLY A 162 -6.96 -12.75 9.84
N VAL A 163 -7.94 -13.65 9.86
CA VAL A 163 -7.79 -14.98 9.24
C VAL A 163 -7.56 -14.87 7.73
N SER A 164 -8.30 -13.99 7.05
CA SER A 164 -8.09 -13.77 5.61
C SER A 164 -6.72 -13.18 5.31
N GLU A 165 -6.20 -12.26 6.14
CA GLU A 165 -4.84 -11.72 6.00
C GLU A 165 -3.77 -12.81 6.17
N ILE A 166 -3.94 -13.72 7.14
CA ILE A 166 -3.02 -14.86 7.32
C ILE A 166 -3.00 -15.74 6.06
N LEU A 167 -4.17 -16.05 5.50
CA LEU A 167 -4.26 -16.85 4.27
C LEU A 167 -3.62 -16.13 3.08
N LEU A 168 -3.91 -14.85 2.89
CA LEU A 168 -3.33 -14.03 1.81
C LEU A 168 -1.81 -13.87 1.96
N SER A 169 -1.29 -13.81 3.19
CA SER A 169 0.16 -13.70 3.45
C SER A 169 0.96 -14.94 3.00
N GLN A 170 0.29 -16.06 2.74
CA GLN A 170 0.95 -17.27 2.20
C GLN A 170 1.24 -17.16 0.69
N ILE A 171 0.70 -16.15 0.00
CA ILE A 171 0.91 -15.95 -1.44
C ILE A 171 2.28 -15.27 -1.64
N PRO A 172 3.27 -15.94 -2.25
CA PRO A 172 4.66 -15.49 -2.24
C PRO A 172 4.99 -14.41 -3.27
N ASP A 173 4.15 -14.18 -4.28
CA ASP A 173 4.44 -13.27 -5.40
C ASP A 173 3.37 -12.20 -5.60
N PHE A 174 3.80 -10.95 -5.74
CA PHE A 174 2.93 -9.79 -5.99
C PHE A 174 2.22 -9.89 -7.35
N HIS A 175 2.79 -10.61 -8.32
CA HIS A 175 2.13 -10.83 -9.60
C HIS A 175 0.80 -11.57 -9.45
N GLU A 176 0.75 -12.56 -8.55
CA GLU A 176 -0.46 -13.32 -8.20
C GLU A 176 -1.50 -12.48 -7.45
N LEU A 177 -1.10 -11.33 -6.91
CA LEU A 177 -1.96 -10.38 -6.21
C LEU A 177 -2.42 -9.22 -7.11
N SER A 178 -2.02 -9.19 -8.39
CA SER A 178 -2.39 -8.11 -9.31
C SER A 178 -3.92 -7.97 -9.47
N TRP A 179 -4.65 -9.08 -9.39
CA TRP A 179 -6.12 -9.04 -9.42
C TRP A 179 -6.71 -8.32 -8.19
N LEU A 180 -6.09 -8.45 -7.00
CA LEU A 180 -6.51 -7.73 -5.80
C LEU A 180 -6.27 -6.23 -5.96
N SER A 181 -5.12 -5.84 -6.50
CA SER A 181 -4.82 -4.45 -6.84
C SER A 181 -5.87 -3.88 -7.81
N PHE A 182 -6.27 -4.64 -8.83
CA PHE A 182 -7.32 -4.22 -9.77
C PHE A 182 -8.67 -4.01 -9.06
N VAL A 183 -9.12 -4.96 -8.23
CA VAL A 183 -10.36 -4.82 -7.45
C VAL A 183 -10.30 -3.60 -6.52
N ALA A 184 -9.17 -3.40 -5.83
CA ALA A 184 -8.96 -2.25 -4.95
C ALA A 184 -9.05 -0.93 -5.73
N ALA A 185 -8.50 -0.86 -6.95
CA ALA A 185 -8.62 0.31 -7.81
C ALA A 185 -10.09 0.59 -8.17
N VAL A 186 -10.84 -0.43 -8.60
CA VAL A 186 -12.27 -0.28 -8.96
C VAL A 186 -13.10 0.20 -7.76
N MET A 187 -12.91 -0.41 -6.58
CA MET A 187 -13.57 0.03 -5.35
C MET A 187 -13.20 1.47 -4.99
N SER A 188 -11.96 1.86 -5.27
CA SER A 188 -11.47 3.20 -5.00
C SER A 188 -12.15 4.28 -5.82
N PHE A 189 -12.26 4.07 -7.13
CA PHE A 189 -13.04 4.95 -7.99
C PHE A 189 -14.51 4.95 -7.57
N GLY A 190 -15.06 3.79 -7.22
CA GLY A 190 -16.44 3.66 -6.75
C GLY A 190 -16.75 4.55 -5.55
N TYR A 191 -15.98 4.43 -4.45
CA TYR A 191 -16.24 5.25 -3.26
C TYR A 191 -15.98 6.73 -3.52
N ALA A 192 -14.99 7.08 -4.34
CA ALA A 192 -14.70 8.47 -4.69
C ALA A 192 -15.86 9.09 -5.49
N SER A 193 -16.41 8.38 -6.47
CA SER A 193 -17.58 8.82 -7.24
C SER A 193 -18.82 8.99 -6.36
N ILE A 194 -19.07 8.05 -5.43
CA ILE A 194 -20.17 8.16 -4.46
C ILE A 194 -19.96 9.40 -3.57
N GLY A 195 -18.73 9.61 -3.07
CA GLY A 195 -18.39 10.78 -2.27
C GLY A 195 -18.66 12.10 -3.00
N ILE A 196 -18.18 12.22 -4.24
CA ILE A 196 -18.43 13.38 -5.12
C ILE A 196 -19.94 13.57 -5.33
N GLY A 197 -20.67 12.52 -5.67
CA GLY A 197 -22.12 12.58 -5.92
C GLY A 197 -22.90 13.05 -4.69
N LEU A 198 -22.59 12.52 -3.50
CA LEU A 198 -23.21 12.95 -2.25
C LEU A 198 -22.84 14.39 -1.88
N SER A 199 -21.60 14.81 -2.12
CA SER A 199 -21.18 16.20 -1.90
C SER A 199 -21.91 17.18 -2.82
N ILE A 200 -22.05 16.86 -4.11
CA ILE A 200 -22.81 17.68 -5.07
C ILE A 200 -24.27 17.77 -4.64
N ALA A 201 -24.91 16.64 -4.33
CA ALA A 201 -26.30 16.59 -3.90
C ALA A 201 -26.58 17.35 -2.59
N LYS A 202 -25.55 17.61 -1.78
CA LYS A 202 -25.67 18.40 -0.54
C LYS A 202 -25.60 19.91 -0.80
N ILE A 203 -24.96 20.34 -1.89
CA ILE A 203 -24.70 21.75 -2.23
C ILE A 203 -25.71 22.26 -3.28
N ALA A 204 -26.17 21.39 -4.18
CA ALA A 204 -27.25 21.64 -5.14
C ALA A 204 -28.62 21.72 -4.45
#